data_AF-A0A323V2L6-F1
#
_entry.id   AF-A0A323V2L6-F1
#
_cell.length_a   1.000
_cell.length_b   1.000
_cell.length_c   1.000
_cell.angle_alpha   90.00
_cell.angle_beta   90.00
_cell.angle_gamma   90.00
#
_symmetry.space_group_name_H-M   'P 1'
#
loop_
_entity.id
_entity.type
_entity.pdbx_description
1 polymer ?
#
loop_
_entity_poly.entity_id
_entity_poly.type
_entity_poly.pdbx_seq_one_letter_code
_entity_poly.pdbx_strand_id
1 'polypeptide(L)' 'MTDVLRNCTVVVPTIGRPSLDVLLDALAASTGPRPAELVLVDDRPTGTPLAPDRPGLPPVRVVRT' A
#
# COMPACT_ATOMS: atom_id res chain seq x y z
N MET A 1 -1.28 -19.13 11.41
CA MET A 1 -1.24 -17.66 11.19
C MET A 1 -1.42 -17.25 9.74
N THR A 2 -1.31 -18.17 8.77
CA THR A 2 -1.28 -17.88 7.32
C THR A 2 -2.59 -17.33 6.74
N ASP A 3 -3.74 -17.65 7.35
CA ASP A 3 -5.06 -17.24 6.83
C ASP A 3 -5.55 -15.88 7.36
N VAL A 4 -5.05 -15.45 8.53
CA VAL A 4 -5.51 -14.20 9.16
C VAL A 4 -5.18 -13.00 8.28
N LEU A 5 -3.99 -12.98 7.67
CA LEU A 5 -3.57 -11.88 6.81
C LEU A 5 -4.50 -11.74 5.60
N ARG A 6 -5.01 -12.83 5.02
CA ARG A 6 -5.96 -12.78 3.90
C ARG A 6 -7.29 -12.12 4.25
N ASN A 7 -7.56 -11.90 5.54
CA ASN A 7 -8.74 -11.20 6.06
C ASN A 7 -8.39 -9.84 6.71
N CYS A 8 -7.15 -9.37 6.57
CA CYS A 8 -6.70 -8.10 7.12
C CYS A 8 -6.42 -7.09 6.00
N THR A 9 -6.86 -5.85 6.20
CA THR A 9 -6.48 -4.71 5.37
C THR A 9 -5.36 -3.93 6.06
N VAL A 10 -4.34 -3.53 5.29
CA VAL A 10 -3.27 -2.65 5.76
C VAL A 10 -3.54 -1.25 5.25
N VAL A 11 -3.53 -0.26 6.14
CA VAL A 11 -3.75 1.16 5.80
C VAL A 11 -2.44 1.92 6.00
N VAL A 12 -2.00 2.66 4.99
CA VAL A 12 -0.77 3.46 5.01
C VAL A 12 -1.11 4.93 4.75
N PRO A 13 -1.15 5.77 5.80
CA PRO A 13 -1.19 7.21 5.65
C PRO A 13 0.09 7.73 5.02
N THR A 14 -0.04 8.65 4.07
CA THR A 14 1.10 9.24 3.39
C THR A 14 0.83 10.68 3.01
N ILE A 15 1.85 11.51 3.19
CA ILE A 15 1.93 12.86 2.63
C ILE A 15 2.74 12.88 1.33
N GLY A 16 2.88 11.73 0.66
CA GLY A 16 3.57 11.54 -0.62
C GLY A 16 5.10 11.69 -0.58
N ARG A 17 5.74 11.30 0.54
CA ARG A 17 7.20 11.27 0.64
C ARG A 17 7.80 10.11 -0.18
N PRO A 18 9.05 10.23 -0.67
CA PRO A 18 9.75 9.15 -1.38
C PRO A 18 9.87 7.83 -0.60
N SER A 19 9.76 7.88 0.73
CA SER A 19 9.72 6.67 1.57
C SER A 19 8.54 5.76 1.27
N LEU A 20 7.47 6.27 0.65
CA LEU A 20 6.34 5.45 0.20
C LEU A 20 6.80 4.44 -0.85
N ASP A 21 7.63 4.83 -1.82
CA ASP A 21 8.12 3.91 -2.85
C ASP A 21 8.98 2.80 -2.23
N VAL A 22 9.86 3.15 -1.29
CA VAL A 22 10.68 2.18 -0.56
C VAL A 22 9.81 1.16 0.19
N LEU A 23 8.74 1.60 0.83
CA LEU A 23 7.79 0.72 1.51
C LEU A 23 7.10 -0.21 0.50
N LEU A 24 6.59 0.33 -0.60
CA LEU A 24 5.85 -0.44 -1.59
C LEU A 24 6.74 -1.48 -2.27
N ASP A 25 7.99 -1.15 -2.57
CA ASP A 25 8.96 -2.09 -3.14
C ASP A 25 9.30 -3.21 -2.16
N ALA A 26 9.49 -2.88 -0.88
CA ALA A 26 9.75 -3.87 0.16
C ALA A 26 8.55 -4.83 0.37
N LEU A 27 7.33 -4.30 0.35
CA LEU A 27 6.11 -5.12 0.45
C LEU A 27 5.95 -6.04 -0.76
N ALA A 28 6.19 -5.52 -1.97
CA ALA A 28 6.14 -6.26 -3.22
C ALA A 28 7.14 -7.43 -3.23
N ALA A 29 8.36 -7.20 -2.75
CA ALA A 29 9.43 -8.20 -2.69
C ALA A 29 9.29 -9.23 -1.55
N SER A 30 8.43 -8.97 -0.56
CA SER A 30 8.31 -9.86 0.60
C SER A 30 7.73 -11.23 0.21
N THR A 31 8.18 -12.31 0.87
CA THR A 31 7.79 -13.70 0.53
C THR A 31 6.72 -14.30 1.44
N GLY A 32 6.15 -13.49 2.34
CA GLY A 32 5.13 -13.91 3.30
C GLY A 32 3.69 -13.81 2.80
N PRO A 33 2.70 -14.25 3.60
CA PRO A 33 1.29 -14.12 3.26
C PRO A 33 0.92 -12.66 3.01
N ARG A 34 0.03 -12.44 2.03
CA ARG A 34 -0.44 -11.11 1.67
C ARG A 34 -1.65 -10.69 2.49
N PRO A 35 -1.78 -9.40 2.82
CA PRO A 35 -3.04 -8.88 3.32
C PRO A 35 -4.12 -8.96 2.23
N ALA A 36 -5.38 -8.83 2.63
CA ALA A 36 -6.52 -8.77 1.70
C ALA A 36 -6.41 -7.57 0.74
N GLU A 37 -5.97 -6.43 1.27
CA GLU A 37 -5.92 -5.15 0.58
C GLU A 37 -4.84 -4.26 1.21
N LEU A 38 -4.27 -3.38 0.40
CA LEU A 38 -3.49 -2.22 0.84
C LEU A 38 -4.26 -0.94 0.50
N VAL A 39 -4.55 -0.12 1.52
CA VAL A 39 -5.18 1.19 1.35
C VAL A 39 -4.15 2.28 1.59
N LEU A 40 -3.88 3.10 0.59
CA LEU A 40 -3.05 4.28 0.73
C LEU A 40 -3.94 5.49 0.97
N VAL A 41 -3.72 6.20 2.08
CA VAL A 41 -4.42 7.44 2.40
C VAL A 41 -3.50 8.59 2.02
N ASP A 42 -3.81 9.26 0.91
CA ASP A 42 -3.05 10.40 0.39
C ASP A 42 -3.55 11.69 1.02
N ASP A 43 -2.86 12.16 2.05
CA ASP A 43 -3.18 13.38 2.81
C ASP A 43 -2.65 14.66 2.14
N ARG A 44 -2.14 14.57 0.89
CA ARG A 44 -1.66 15.75 0.17
C ARG A 44 -2.84 16.56 -0.37
N PRO A 45 -2.84 17.90 -0.18
CA PRO A 45 -3.91 18.74 -0.70
C PRO A 45 -3.90 18.84 -2.23
N THR A 46 -2.73 18.70 -2.85
CA THR A 46 -2.53 18.80 -4.30
C THR A 46 -1.43 17.85 -4.76
N GLY A 47 -1.31 17.69 -6.08
CA GLY A 47 -0.28 16.88 -6.71
C GLY A 47 -0.86 15.76 -7.58
N THR A 48 0.01 15.17 -8.39
CA THR A 48 -0.37 14.04 -9.25
C THR A 48 -0.86 12.85 -8.41
N PRO A 49 -1.77 12.03 -8.96
CA PRO A 49 -2.17 10.80 -8.33
C PRO A 49 -0.95 9.95 -7.95
N LEU A 50 -1.03 9.26 -6.80
CA LEU A 50 -0.05 8.24 -6.47
C LEU A 50 -0.07 7.16 -7.55
N ALA A 51 1.11 6.65 -7.91
CA ALA A 51 1.25 5.48 -8.77
C ALA A 51 1.77 4.34 -7.89
N PRO A 52 0.91 3.56 -7.22
CA PRO A 52 1.33 2.59 -6.21
C PRO A 52 1.48 1.17 -6.74
N ASP A 53 1.19 0.93 -8.01
CA ASP A 53 1.23 -0.41 -8.60
C ASP A 53 2.65 -0.96 -8.64
N ARG A 54 2.85 -2.12 -8.02
CA ARG A 54 4.07 -2.92 -8.17
C ARG A 54 3.69 -4.38 -8.32
N PRO A 55 4.40 -5.16 -9.16
CA PRO A 55 4.22 -6.60 -9.22
C PRO A 55 4.38 -7.24 -7.84
N GLY A 56 3.42 -8.05 -7.42
CA GLY A 56 3.47 -8.77 -6.14
C GLY A 56 2.82 -8.05 -4.96
N LEU A 57 2.27 -6.85 -5.14
CA LEU A 57 1.37 -6.25 -4.15
C LEU A 57 -0.01 -6.92 -4.14
N PRO A 58 -0.72 -6.90 -2.99
CA PRO A 58 -2.15 -7.18 -2.94
C PRO A 58 -2.92 -6.09 -3.73
N PRO A 59 -4.25 -6.23 -3.91
CA PRO A 59 -5.08 -5.13 -4.42
C PRO A 59 -4.80 -3.82 -3.67
N VAL A 60 -4.54 -2.75 -4.41
CA VAL A 60 -4.24 -1.43 -3.85
C VAL A 60 -5.39 -0.49 -4.15
N ARG A 61 -5.82 0.26 -3.12
CA ARG A 61 -6.77 1.36 -3.27
C ARG A 61 -6.18 2.63 -2.71
N VAL A 62 -6.30 3.73 -3.44
CA VAL A 62 -5.92 5.06 -2.97
C VAL A 62 -7.16 5.82 -2.55
N VAL A 63 -7.14 6.37 -1.34
CA VAL A 63 -8.16 7.28 -0.82
C VAL A 63 -7.49 8.63 -0.63
N ARG A 64 -8.11 9.68 -1.15
CA ARG A 64 -7.70 11.07 -0.88
C ARG A 64 -8.74 11.70 0.03
N THR A 65 -8.27 12.35 1.09
CA THR A 65 -9.09 13.10 2.05
C THR A 65 -8.99 14.59 1.82
#